data_AF-A0A392UDQ8-F1
#
_entry.id   AF-A0A392UDQ8-F1
#
_cell.length_a   1.000
_cell.length_b   1.000
_cell.length_c   1.000
_cell.angle_alpha   90.00
_cell.angle_beta   90.00
_cell.angle_gamma   90.00
#
_symmetry.space_group_name_H-M   'P 1'
#
loop_
_entity.id
_entity.type
_entity.pdbx_description
1 polymer ?
#
loop_
_entity_poly.entity_id
_entity_poly.type
_entity_poly.pdbx_seq_one_letter_code
_entity_poly.pdbx_strand_id
1 'polypeptide(L)' 'MVTLATYQLLGEAEYWWGNTSLLMEAAYEEFSWENFKRKFLAKYFPETARERYGEEFLKLTQG' A
#
# COMPACT_ATOMS: atom_id res chain seq x y z
N MET A 1 2.13 6.02 14.11
CA MET A 1 1.35 6.21 12.86
C MET A 1 1.32 4.95 12.01
N VAL A 2 2.47 4.31 11.71
CA VAL A 2 2.50 3.00 11.01
C VAL A 2 1.73 1.92 11.78
N THR A 3 1.95 1.80 13.09
CA THR A 3 1.30 0.79 13.94
C THR A 3 -0.23 0.82 13.84
N LEU A 4 -0.83 2.02 13.83
CA LEU A 4 -2.29 2.19 13.70
C LEU A 4 -2.79 1.74 12.32
N ALA A 5 -2.07 2.06 11.25
CA ALA A 5 -2.42 1.63 9.91
C ALA A 5 -2.27 0.11 9.75
N THR A 6 -1.24 -0.49 10.35
CA THR A 6 -1.00 -1.93 10.26
C THR A 6 -2.02 -2.74 11.06
N TYR A 7 -2.60 -2.19 12.13
CA TYR A 7 -3.74 -2.79 12.83
C TYR A 7 -5.02 -2.87 11.98
N GLN A 8 -5.14 -2.08 10.92
CA GLN A 8 -6.28 -2.12 10.01
C GLN A 8 -6.08 -3.10 8.84
N LEU A 9 -4.89 -3.71 8.72
CA LEU A 9 -4.64 -4.72 7.69
C LEU A 9 -5.23 -6.05 8.13
N LEU A 10 -5.92 -6.72 7.21
CA LEU A 10 -6.58 -7.99 7.44
C LEU A 10 -6.26 -8.96 6.31
N GLY A 11 -6.22 -10.25 6.62
CA GLY A 11 -6.06 -11.32 5.62
C GLY A 11 -4.74 -11.22 4.86
N GLU A 12 -4.79 -11.19 3.53
CA GLU A 12 -3.58 -11.14 2.70
C GLU A 12 -2.71 -9.92 2.98
N ALA A 13 -3.31 -8.78 3.33
CA ALA A 13 -2.57 -7.57 3.64
C ALA A 13 -1.82 -7.63 4.96
N GLU A 14 -2.39 -8.30 5.96
CA GLU A 14 -1.71 -8.56 7.24
C GLU A 14 -0.50 -9.48 7.02
N TYR A 15 -0.69 -10.59 6.31
CA TYR A 15 0.37 -11.55 6.00
C TYR A 15 1.50 -10.92 5.17
N TRP A 16 1.13 -10.15 4.14
CA TRP A 16 2.09 -9.41 3.32
C TRP A 16 2.90 -8.41 4.15
N TRP A 17 2.24 -7.65 5.03
CA TRP A 17 2.93 -6.65 5.84
C TRP A 17 3.91 -7.32 6.81
N GLY A 18 3.54 -8.43 7.46
CA GLY A 18 4.45 -9.17 8.34
C GLY A 18 5.73 -9.63 7.65
N ASN A 19 5.63 -10.15 6.42
CA ASN A 19 6.81 -10.50 5.63
C ASN A 19 7.62 -9.27 5.20
N THR A 20 6.93 -8.21 4.79
CA THR A 20 7.56 -6.96 4.32
C THR A 20 8.30 -6.26 5.46
N SER A 21 7.75 -6.24 6.68
CA SER A 21 8.40 -5.66 7.85
C SER A 21 9.68 -6.40 8.23
N LEU A 22 9.68 -7.75 8.15
CA LEU A 22 10.89 -8.53 8.40
C LEU A 22 12.01 -8.19 7.40
N LEU A 23 11.66 -8.00 6.13
CA LEU A 23 12.63 -7.59 5.10
C LEU A 23 13.14 -6.17 5.32
N MET A 24 12.27 -5.25 5.79
CA MET A 24 12.69 -3.89 6.15
C MET A 24 13.68 -3.89 7.30
N GLU A 25 13.41 -4.67 8.34
CA GLU A 25 14.30 -4.82 9.49
C GLU A 25 15.67 -5.38 9.08
N ALA A 26 15.68 -6.44 8.25
CA ALA A 26 16.92 -7.02 7.72
C ALA A 26 17.72 -6.05 6.84
N ALA A 27 17.04 -5.10 6.18
CA ALA A 27 17.66 -4.07 5.35
C ALA A 27 18.04 -2.79 6.13
N TYR A 28 17.82 -2.76 7.45
CA TYR A 28 17.93 -1.55 8.28
C TYR A 28 17.11 -0.37 7.73
N GLU A 29 15.99 -0.66 7.06
CA GLU A 29 15.09 0.35 6.53
C GLU A 29 14.24 0.93 7.67
N GLU A 30 14.10 2.25 7.70
CA GLU A 30 13.31 2.92 8.72
C GLU A 30 11.82 2.57 8.63
N PHE A 31 11.20 2.26 9.77
CA PHE A 31 9.76 2.07 9.93
C PHE A 31 9.01 3.42 9.98
N SER A 32 9.13 4.21 8.91
CA SER A 32 8.44 5.48 8.76
C SER A 32 7.09 5.32 8.06
N TRP A 33 6.20 6.30 8.28
CA TRP A 33 4.92 6.36 7.56
C TRP A 33 5.11 6.46 6.05
N GLU A 34 6.17 7.14 5.62
CA GLU A 34 6.51 7.28 4.21
C GLU A 34 6.89 5.93 3.58
N ASN A 35 7.75 5.15 4.23
CA ASN A 35 8.13 3.83 3.74
C ASN A 35 6.97 2.85 3.72
N PHE A 36 6.11 2.87 4.75
CA PHE A 36 4.87 2.11 4.75
C PHE A 36 4.00 2.47 3.52
N LYS A 37 3.68 3.76 3.33
CA LYS A 37 2.83 4.20 2.20
C LYS A 37 3.43 3.81 0.86
N ARG A 38 4.75 4.01 0.68
CA ARG A 38 5.46 3.69 -0.56
C ARG A 38 5.30 2.21 -0.91
N LYS A 39 5.56 1.31 0.03
CA LYS A 39 5.44 -0.15 -0.19
C LYS A 39 3.99 -0.60 -0.34
N PHE A 40 3.09 -0.06 0.47
CA PHE A 40 1.65 -0.38 0.42
C PHE A 40 1.04 0.01 -0.93
N LEU A 41 1.28 1.25 -1.39
CA LEU A 41 0.79 1.71 -2.69
C LEU A 41 1.41 0.95 -3.84
N ALA A 42 2.70 0.59 -3.77
CA ALA A 42 3.32 -0.24 -4.81
C ALA A 42 2.65 -1.61 -4.94
N LYS A 43 2.24 -2.24 -3.83
CA LYS A 43 1.58 -3.57 -3.82
C LYS A 43 0.11 -3.51 -4.22
N TYR A 44 -0.66 -2.60 -3.61
CA TYR A 44 -2.12 -2.61 -3.69
C TYR A 44 -2.69 -1.58 -4.65
N PHE A 45 -1.93 -0.55 -4.97
CA PHE A 45 -2.37 0.49 -5.90
C PHE A 45 -1.27 0.85 -6.90
N PRO A 46 -0.80 -0.12 -7.71
CA PRO A 46 0.29 0.07 -8.66
C PRO A 46 -0.07 1.12 -9.72
N GLU A 47 0.94 1.64 -10.41
CA GLU A 47 0.78 2.68 -11.44
C GLU A 47 -0.25 2.32 -12.51
N THR A 48 -0.20 1.09 -13.01
CA THR A 48 -1.16 0.60 -14.00
C THR A 48 -2.60 0.61 -13.50
N ALA A 49 -2.84 0.32 -12.21
CA ALA A 49 -4.17 0.44 -11.61
C ALA A 49 -4.59 1.90 -11.46
N ARG A 50 -3.66 2.80 -11.13
CA ARG A 50 -3.91 4.25 -11.06
C ARG A 50 -4.30 4.83 -12.41
N GLU A 51 -3.56 4.48 -13.46
CA GLU A 51 -3.84 4.90 -14.84
C GLU A 51 -5.22 4.42 -15.26
N ARG A 52 -5.49 3.12 -15.09
CA ARG A 52 -6.78 2.52 -15.43
C ARG A 52 -7.95 3.20 -14.71
N TYR A 53 -7.87 3.39 -13.39
CA TYR A 53 -8.95 4.06 -12.66
C TYR A 53 -9.06 5.54 -13.03
N GLY A 54 -7.96 6.20 -13.41
CA GLY A 54 -7.99 7.55 -13.96
C GLY A 54 -8.79 7.63 -15.27
N GLU A 55 -8.55 6.69 -16.19
CA GLU A 55 -9.32 6.60 -17.43
C GLU A 55 -10.80 6.27 -17.18
N GLU A 56 -11.09 5.34 -16.28
CA GLU A 56 -12.47 4.99 -15.88
C GLU A 56 -13.17 6.20 -15.26
N PHE A 57 -12.46 6.95 -14.39
CA PHE A 57 -12.99 8.16 -13.76
C PHE A 57 -13.34 9.26 -14.77
N LEU A 58 -12.48 9.47 -15.79
CA LEU A 58 -12.76 10.45 -16.85
C LEU A 58 -13.97 10.10 -17.71
N LYS A 59 -14.33 8.81 -17.79
CA LYS A 59 -15.51 8.33 -18.53
C LYS A 59 -16.79 8.37 -17.70
N LEU A 60 -16.72 8.68 -16.41
CA LEU A 60 -17.89 8.81 -15.56
C LEU A 60 -18.72 10.03 -16.01
N THR A 61 -19.99 9.80 -16.29
CA THR A 61 -20.98 10.86 -16.50
C THR A 61 -21.90 10.95 -15.30
N GLN A 62 -22.24 12.17 -14.90
CA GLN A 62 -23.26 12.38 -13.87
C GLN A 62 -24.61 11.84 -14.37
N GLY A 63 -25.25 10.99 -13.57
CA GLY A 63 -26.62 10.51 -13.80
C GLY A 63 -27.67 11.54 -13.41
#